data_AF-A0A329HNZ9-F1
#
_entry.id   AF-A0A329HNZ9-F1
#
_cell.length_a   1.000
_cell.length_b   1.000
_cell.length_c   1.000
_cell.angle_alpha   90.00
_cell.angle_beta   90.00
_cell.angle_gamma   90.00
#
_symmetry.space_group_name_H-M   'P 1'
#
loop_
_entity.id
_entity.type
_entity.pdbx_description
1 polymer ?
#
loop_
_entity_poly.entity_id
_entity_poly.type
_entity_poly.pdbx_seq_one_letter_code
_entity_poly.pdbx_strand_id
1 'polypeptide(L)'
;MYNYDDIEKIKAGLEWIVHQASASHHMPSRHDQLMISKLMDLIKTYEVLLETVSQFGTSVIDSELVEGLSITEKFITKVKRNAGSM
;
A
#
# COMPACT_ATOMS: atom_id res chain seq x y z
N MET A 1 -16.36 -6.87 3.08
CA MET A 1 -16.23 -6.31 1.72
C MET A 1 -15.48 -5.00 1.89
N TYR A 2 -14.39 -4.78 1.14
CA TYR A 2 -13.63 -3.55 1.24
C TYR A 2 -14.48 -2.35 0.79
N ASN A 3 -14.31 -1.21 1.45
CA ASN A 3 -14.90 0.07 1.05
C ASN A 3 -13.81 1.13 0.81
N TYR A 4 -14.22 2.36 0.49
CA TYR A 4 -13.30 3.48 0.25
C TYR A 4 -12.31 3.68 1.43
N ASP A 5 -12.82 3.76 2.66
CA ASP A 5 -12.00 3.99 3.86
C ASP A 5 -11.00 2.85 4.10
N ASP A 6 -11.38 1.60 3.79
CA ASP A 6 -10.46 0.47 3.91
C ASP A 6 -9.32 0.56 2.90
N ILE A 7 -9.63 0.93 1.65
CA ILE A 7 -8.63 1.13 0.59
C ILE A 7 -7.71 2.31 0.94
N GLU A 8 -8.27 3.39 1.49
CA GLU A 8 -7.50 4.56 1.94
C GLU A 8 -6.53 4.19 3.07
N LYS A 9 -6.96 3.39 4.04
CA LYS A 9 -6.07 2.87 5.11
C LYS A 9 -4.94 2.01 4.56
N ILE A 10 -5.20 1.18 3.55
CA ILE A 10 -4.17 0.36 2.91
C ILE A 10 -3.15 1.27 2.20
N LYS A 11 -3.62 2.27 1.42
CA LYS A 11 -2.76 3.25 0.77
C LYS A 11 -1.88 3.99 1.77
N ALA A 12 -2.46 4.53 2.85
CA ALA A 12 -1.71 5.18 3.92
C ALA A 12 -0.68 4.25 4.58
N GLY A 13 -0.99 2.95 4.66
CA GLY A 13 -0.03 1.94 5.09
C GLY A 13 1.17 1.79 4.16
N LEU A 14 0.96 1.84 2.83
CA LEU A 14 2.04 1.83 1.84
C LEU A 14 2.88 3.11 1.89
N GLU A 15 2.24 4.27 1.97
CA GLU A 15 2.90 5.59 2.11
C GLU A 15 3.80 5.59 3.34
N TRP A 16 3.31 5.08 4.47
CA TRP A 16 4.11 4.95 5.70
C TRP A 16 5.37 4.09 5.47
N ILE A 17 5.27 2.96 4.75
CA ILE A 17 6.43 2.11 4.45
C ILE A 17 7.45 2.86 3.59
N VAL A 18 7.01 3.58 2.55
CA VAL A 18 7.90 4.39 1.70
C VAL A 18 8.60 5.46 2.52
N HIS A 19 7.87 6.15 3.41
CA HIS A 19 8.46 7.16 4.30
C HIS A 19 9.52 6.55 5.23
N GLN A 20 9.26 5.39 5.84
CA GLN A 20 10.24 4.71 6.69
C GLN A 20 11.50 4.28 5.91
N ALA A 21 11.31 3.70 4.72
CA ALA A 21 12.42 3.27 3.87
C ALA A 21 13.26 4.46 3.37
N SER A 22 12.63 5.62 3.15
CA SER A 22 13.32 6.83 2.69
C SER A 22 14.01 7.59 3.83
N ALA A 23 13.50 7.46 5.06
CA ALA A 23 14.04 8.11 6.25
C ALA A 23 15.21 7.35 6.90
N SER A 24 15.53 6.14 6.42
CA SER A 24 16.61 5.33 6.99
C SER A 24 17.96 6.07 6.90
N HIS A 25 18.72 6.11 8.00
CA HIS A 25 20.00 6.81 8.11
C HIS A 25 21.12 6.29 7.19
N HIS A 26 20.89 5.19 6.47
CA HIS A 26 21.84 4.63 5.51
C HIS A 26 21.42 4.98 4.08
N MET A 27 22.37 5.27 3.21
CA MET A 27 22.08 5.53 1.80
C MET A 27 21.39 4.29 1.20
N PRO A 28 20.17 4.44 0.61
CA PRO A 28 19.41 3.29 0.13
C PRO A 28 20.20 2.52 -0.92
N SER A 29 20.26 1.19 -0.78
CA SER A 29 20.88 0.35 -1.80
C SER A 29 20.08 0.42 -3.11
N ARG A 30 20.67 -0.02 -4.23
CA ARG A 30 19.95 -0.13 -5.51
C ARG A 30 18.70 -0.99 -5.39
N HIS A 31 18.74 -2.02 -4.55
CA HIS A 31 17.60 -2.88 -4.29
C HIS A 31 16.49 -2.14 -3.52
N ASP A 32 16.86 -1.35 -2.51
CA ASP A 32 15.90 -0.55 -1.73
C ASP A 32 15.25 0.53 -2.60
N GLN A 33 16.02 1.18 -3.47
CA GLN A 33 15.49 2.16 -4.43
C GLN A 33 14.48 1.52 -5.40
N LEU A 34 14.77 0.32 -5.91
CA LEU A 34 13.84 -0.41 -6.78
C LEU A 34 12.56 -0.79 -6.02
N MET A 35 12.69 -1.22 -4.76
CA MET A 35 11.55 -1.56 -3.91
C MET A 35 10.68 -0.32 -3.63
N ILE A 36 11.30 0.81 -3.26
CA ILE A 36 10.61 2.09 -3.08
C ILE A 36 9.89 2.51 -4.36
N SER A 37 10.53 2.41 -5.53
CA SER A 37 9.88 2.72 -6.82
C SER A 37 8.63 1.87 -7.07
N LYS A 38 8.71 0.56 -6.81
CA LYS A 38 7.56 -0.34 -6.98
C LYS A 38 6.42 -0.03 -6.00
N LEU A 39 6.75 0.34 -4.76
CA LEU A 39 5.74 0.77 -3.80
C LEU A 39 5.07 2.08 -4.21
N MET A 40 5.83 3.03 -4.76
CA MET A 40 5.27 4.27 -5.30
C MET A 40 4.31 4.00 -6.48
N ASP A 41 4.64 3.07 -7.37
CA ASP A 41 3.74 2.67 -8.47
C ASP A 41 2.47 1.98 -7.94
N LEU A 42 2.60 1.17 -6.89
CA LEU A 42 1.45 0.57 -6.21
C LEU A 42 0.55 1.64 -5.56
N ILE A 43 1.12 2.63 -4.87
CA ILE A 43 0.37 3.75 -4.27
C ILE A 43 -0.47 4.46 -5.34
N LYS A 44 0.12 4.78 -6.51
CA LYS A 44 -0.62 5.40 -7.63
C LYS A 44 -1.76 4.53 -8.13
N THR A 45 -1.58 3.21 -8.13
CA THR A 45 -2.67 2.28 -8.50
C THR A 45 -3.81 2.34 -7.49
N TYR A 46 -3.51 2.46 -6.19
CA TYR A 46 -4.51 2.66 -5.15
C TYR A 46 -5.22 4.01 -5.25
N GLU A 47 -4.53 5.08 -5.67
CA GLU A 47 -5.15 6.38 -5.95
C GLU A 47 -6.20 6.26 -7.07
N VAL A 48 -5.86 5.60 -8.18
CA VAL A 48 -6.80 5.32 -9.28
C VAL A 48 -7.97 4.46 -8.80
N LEU A 49 -7.71 3.46 -7.96
CA LEU A 49 -8.78 2.62 -7.39
C LEU A 49 -9.72 3.44 -6.49
N LEU A 50 -9.19 4.34 -5.64
CA LEU A 50 -9.99 5.23 -4.81
C LEU A 50 -10.85 6.18 -5.67
N GLU A 51 -10.29 6.76 -6.72
CA GLU A 51 -11.05 7.57 -7.68
C GLU A 51 -12.17 6.75 -8.33
N THR A 52 -11.87 5.51 -8.72
CA THR A 52 -12.86 4.61 -9.33
C THR A 52 -13.97 4.25 -8.36
N VAL A 53 -13.65 3.91 -7.10
CA VAL A 53 -14.63 3.60 -6.06
C VAL A 53 -15.47 4.84 -5.71
N SER A 54 -14.87 6.03 -5.71
CA SER A 54 -15.59 7.30 -5.49
C SER A 54 -16.61 7.58 -6.60
N GLN A 55 -16.25 7.30 -7.86
CA GLN A 55 -17.11 7.55 -9.02
C GLN A 55 -18.20 6.49 -9.22
N PHE A 56 -17.87 5.21 -9.03
CA PHE A 56 -18.74 4.09 -9.41
C PHE A 56 -19.26 3.27 -8.22
N GLY A 57 -18.85 3.61 -6.99
CA GLY A 57 -19.18 2.89 -5.78
C GLY A 57 -18.36 1.60 -5.61
N THR A 58 -18.65 0.84 -4.56
CA THR A 58 -17.90 -0.39 -4.22
C THR A 58 -18.21 -1.58 -5.13
N SER A 59 -19.11 -1.42 -6.11
CA SER A 59 -19.45 -2.48 -7.08
C SER A 59 -18.29 -2.84 -8.00
N VAL A 60 -17.32 -1.93 -8.17
CA VAL A 60 -16.09 -2.15 -8.94
C VAL A 60 -15.10 -3.08 -8.24
N ILE A 61 -15.31 -3.36 -6.94
CA ILE A 61 -14.43 -4.21 -6.14
C ILE A 61 -14.90 -5.67 -6.29
N ASP A 62 -14.31 -6.37 -7.25
CA ASP A 62 -14.54 -7.80 -7.46
C ASP A 62 -13.67 -8.69 -6.54
N SER A 63 -13.78 -10.01 -6.71
CA SER A 63 -13.02 -10.98 -5.93
C SER A 63 -11.50 -10.88 -6.10
N GLU A 64 -11.02 -10.51 -7.29
CA GLU A 64 -9.59 -10.37 -7.56
C GLU A 64 -9.02 -9.14 -6.84
N LEU A 65 -9.76 -8.02 -6.86
CA LEU A 65 -9.42 -6.84 -6.09
C LEU A 65 -9.46 -7.10 -4.59
N VAL A 66 -10.46 -7.83 -4.08
CA VAL A 66 -10.51 -8.22 -2.66
C VAL A 66 -9.26 -9.03 -2.26
N GLU A 67 -8.82 -9.96 -3.11
CA GLU A 67 -7.61 -10.75 -2.85
C GLU A 67 -6.36 -9.85 -2.85
N GLY A 68 -6.19 -8.99 -3.85
CA GLY A 68 -5.08 -8.05 -3.95
C GLY A 68 -4.98 -7.10 -2.75
N LEU A 69 -6.13 -6.55 -2.31
CA LEU A 69 -6.24 -5.71 -1.12
C LEU A 69 -5.81 -6.48 0.14
N SER A 70 -6.30 -7.71 0.30
CA SER A 70 -5.95 -8.57 1.45
C SER A 70 -4.46 -8.92 1.50
N ILE A 71 -3.85 -9.24 0.35
CA ILE A 71 -2.41 -9.52 0.27
C ILE A 71 -1.61 -8.27 0.69
N THR A 72 -2.01 -7.10 0.21
CA THR A 72 -1.34 -5.84 0.53
C THR A 72 -1.46 -5.50 2.02
N GLU A 73 -2.62 -5.69 2.61
CA GLU A 73 -2.86 -5.50 4.05
C GLU A 73 -2.01 -6.43 4.92
N LYS A 74 -1.89 -7.71 4.53
CA LYS A 74 -1.01 -8.68 5.20
C LYS A 74 0.45 -8.28 5.09
N PHE A 75 0.88 -7.81 3.93
CA PHE A 75 2.22 -7.27 3.72
C PHE A 75 2.50 -6.09 4.66
N ILE A 76 1.63 -5.09 4.70
CA ILE A 76 1.76 -3.92 5.58
C ILE A 76 1.83 -4.34 7.05
N THR A 77 0.95 -5.23 7.47
CA THR A 77 0.92 -5.75 8.85
C THR A 77 2.23 -6.42 9.21
N LYS A 78 2.81 -7.22 8.30
CA LYS A 78 4.10 -7.88 8.51
C LYS A 78 5.24 -6.87 8.64
N VAL A 79 5.27 -5.83 7.78
CA VAL A 79 6.30 -4.78 7.84
C VAL A 79 6.20 -3.97 9.13
N LYS A 80 4.99 -3.52 9.51
CA LYS A 80 4.77 -2.75 10.75
C LYS A 80 5.16 -3.54 12.00
N ARG A 81 4.83 -4.84 12.06
CA ARG A 81 5.24 -5.72 13.17
C ARG A 81 6.76 -5.81 13.31
N ASN A 82 7.48 -5.95 12.18
CA ASN A 82 8.94 -6.03 12.21
C ASN A 82 9.58 -4.70 12.59
N ALA A 83 9.00 -3.56 12.15
CA ALA A 83 9.48 -2.23 12.51
C ALA A 83 9.26 -1.91 14.01
N GLY A 84 8.14 -2.36 14.60
CA GLY A 84 7.88 -2.21 16.04
C GLY A 84 8.57 -3.25 16.94
N SER A 85 9.22 -4.24 16.34
CA SER A 85 10.03 -5.25 17.04
C SER A 85 11.53 -4.88 17.08
N MET A 86 11.89 -3.72 16.54
CA MET A 86 13.23 -3.13 16.63
C MET A 86 13.32 -2.11 17.75
#